data_AF-A0A1X2BEQ2-F1
#
_entry.id   AF-A0A1X2BEQ2-F1
#
_cell.length_a   1.000
_cell.length_b   1.000
_cell.length_c   1.000
_cell.angle_alpha   90.00
_cell.angle_beta   90.00
_cell.angle_gamma   90.00
#
_symmetry.space_group_name_H-M   'P 1'
#
loop_
_entity.id
_entity.type
_entity.pdbx_description
1 polymer ?
#
loop_
_entity_poly.entity_id
_entity_poly.type
_entity_poly.pdbx_seq_one_letter_code
_entity_poly.pdbx_strand_id
1 'polypeptide(L)'
;MTLRDVAVVGFAHAPHVRRTDGTTNGVEMLMPCFGRLFDELGLQQTDIGFWCSGSSDYLAGRAFSFISAIDSIGAVPPINESHVEMDAAWALYEAYIKILTGEVDTALVYGFGKSSAGVLRRVLALQTDPYTVAPLWPDAVSTAGLQARFGLDAGKWTAEQMAQVALDSFAVADRVDSVESASSVAELLDRPFFADPLRRHDIAPITDGASAIVLAAGDRARELRENPAWITGFEHRIETPVLGARDLTVSTSTAASAQVATGGDVSSIEVAEIYAPFTHQQLILTEAIGLGDATKINPSGGALAANPMFSAGLERIGFAAQHIFSGSAGRVLAHATSGAALQQNLVAVLEGK
;
A
#
# COMPACT_ATOMS: atom_id res chain seq x y z
N MET A 1 0.33 22.88 21.30
CA MET A 1 0.55 23.00 19.84
C MET A 1 -0.81 23.12 19.20
N THR A 2 -1.05 24.15 18.40
CA THR A 2 -2.22 24.18 17.49
C THR A 2 -2.06 23.02 16.52
N LEU A 3 -3.03 22.10 16.44
CA LEU A 3 -3.02 21.04 15.42
C LEU A 3 -2.94 21.71 14.04
N ARG A 4 -1.92 21.34 13.27
CA ARG A 4 -1.76 21.79 11.88
C ARG A 4 -2.47 20.78 10.99
N ASP A 5 -3.34 21.25 10.11
CA ASP A 5 -3.92 20.40 9.08
C ASP A 5 -2.83 20.03 8.06
N VAL A 6 -2.75 18.74 7.69
CA VAL A 6 -1.81 18.22 6.70
C VAL A 6 -2.60 17.59 5.57
N ALA A 7 -2.19 17.82 4.33
CA ALA A 7 -2.81 17.22 3.16
C ALA A 7 -1.80 16.52 2.28
N VAL A 8 -2.27 15.48 1.59
CA VAL A 8 -1.63 14.99 0.37
C VAL A 8 -1.93 16.00 -0.73
N VAL A 9 -0.88 16.51 -1.38
CA VAL A 9 -1.00 17.52 -2.44
C VAL A 9 -0.38 17.08 -3.75
N GLY A 10 0.27 15.92 -3.80
CA GLY A 10 0.76 15.36 -5.04
C GLY A 10 0.95 13.86 -4.92
N PHE A 11 0.73 13.16 -6.03
CA PHE A 11 0.96 11.72 -6.13
C PHE A 11 1.45 11.37 -7.53
N ALA A 12 2.53 10.59 -7.60
CA ALA A 12 3.02 10.02 -8.84
C ALA A 12 3.50 8.58 -8.59
N HIS A 13 3.28 7.69 -9.55
CA HIS A 13 3.82 6.33 -9.51
C HIS A 13 4.45 5.93 -10.85
N ALA A 14 5.48 5.11 -10.80
CA ALA A 14 6.11 4.54 -11.98
C ALA A 14 5.15 3.56 -12.67
N PRO A 15 5.33 3.28 -13.97
CA PRO A 15 4.59 2.22 -14.64
C PRO A 15 4.75 0.90 -13.90
N HIS A 16 3.64 0.19 -13.69
CA HIS A 16 3.65 -1.15 -13.13
C HIS A 16 4.08 -2.14 -14.21
N VAL A 17 5.21 -2.81 -13.99
CA VAL A 17 5.72 -3.79 -14.96
C VAL A 17 6.06 -5.10 -14.27
N ARG A 18 5.95 -6.20 -15.02
CA ARG A 18 6.22 -7.55 -14.48
C ARG A 18 7.66 -7.71 -14.00
N ARG A 19 8.59 -7.07 -14.72
CA ARG A 19 10.04 -7.12 -14.52
C ARG A 19 10.70 -6.00 -15.31
N THR A 20 11.68 -5.35 -14.69
CA THR A 20 12.72 -4.57 -15.38
C THR A 20 14.06 -5.31 -15.39
N ASP A 21 14.95 -5.03 -16.35
CA ASP A 21 16.25 -5.71 -16.45
C ASP A 21 17.42 -4.93 -15.82
N GLY A 22 17.21 -3.67 -15.41
CA GLY A 22 18.21 -2.84 -14.73
C GLY A 22 18.49 -3.25 -13.28
N THR A 23 19.76 -3.12 -12.85
CA THR A 23 20.22 -3.43 -11.48
C THR A 23 19.99 -2.28 -10.49
N THR A 24 19.81 -1.05 -10.97
CA THR A 24 19.60 0.20 -10.19
C THR A 24 18.17 0.73 -10.33
N ASN A 25 17.15 -0.12 -10.17
CA ASN A 25 15.79 0.25 -10.57
C ASN A 25 15.15 1.38 -9.73
N GLY A 26 15.55 1.57 -8.47
CA GLY A 26 14.88 2.53 -7.58
C GLY A 26 14.96 3.96 -8.13
N VAL A 27 16.18 4.40 -8.46
CA VAL A 27 16.43 5.75 -8.97
C VAL A 27 15.76 5.98 -10.32
N GLU A 28 15.90 5.05 -11.25
CA GLU A 28 15.32 5.15 -12.59
C GLU A 28 13.78 5.18 -12.56
N MET A 29 13.16 4.49 -11.59
CA MET A 29 11.71 4.54 -11.38
C MET A 29 11.26 5.81 -10.67
N LEU A 30 12.06 6.33 -9.71
CA LEU A 30 11.69 7.48 -8.88
C LEU A 30 11.92 8.83 -9.56
N MET A 31 13.01 9.01 -10.31
CA MET A 31 13.32 10.29 -10.95
C MET A 31 12.16 10.83 -11.82
N PRO A 32 11.50 10.03 -12.69
CA PRO A 32 10.34 10.50 -13.43
C PRO A 32 9.12 10.80 -12.56
N CYS A 33 9.00 10.16 -11.39
CA CYS A 33 7.93 10.47 -10.43
C CYS A 33 8.18 11.83 -9.76
N PHE A 34 9.41 12.09 -9.33
CA PHE A 34 9.77 13.37 -8.73
C PHE A 34 9.66 14.52 -9.73
N GLY A 35 10.16 14.32 -10.96
CA GLY A 35 10.02 15.30 -12.05
C GLY A 35 8.56 15.68 -12.29
N ARG A 36 7.65 14.70 -12.40
CA ARG A 36 6.21 14.97 -12.55
C ARG A 36 5.63 15.76 -11.37
N LEU A 37 6.00 15.41 -10.14
CA LEU A 37 5.52 16.12 -8.95
C LEU A 37 6.02 17.56 -8.90
N PHE A 38 7.27 17.79 -9.25
CA PHE A 38 7.86 19.13 -9.32
C PHE A 38 7.21 19.98 -10.40
N ASP A 39 7.03 19.41 -11.60
CA ASP A 39 6.37 20.09 -12.71
C ASP A 39 4.90 20.41 -12.40
N GLU A 40 4.16 19.45 -11.81
CA GLU A 40 2.75 19.61 -11.47
C GLU A 40 2.53 20.65 -10.36
N LEU A 41 3.39 20.65 -9.33
CA LEU A 41 3.22 21.50 -8.14
C LEU A 41 4.01 22.81 -8.20
N GLY A 42 4.81 23.02 -9.25
CA GLY A 42 5.73 24.16 -9.34
C GLY A 42 6.76 24.19 -8.20
N LEU A 43 7.18 23.00 -7.74
CA LEU A 43 8.15 22.83 -6.66
C LEU A 43 9.55 22.54 -7.21
N GLN A 44 10.55 22.83 -6.40
CA GLN A 44 11.92 22.37 -6.59
C GLN A 44 12.31 21.49 -5.41
N GLN A 45 13.41 20.74 -5.57
CA GLN A 45 13.98 19.91 -4.50
C GLN A 45 14.22 20.71 -3.19
N THR A 46 14.63 21.97 -3.31
CA THR A 46 14.87 22.90 -2.19
C THR A 46 13.61 23.26 -1.40
N ASP A 47 12.43 23.09 -1.99
CA ASP A 47 11.15 23.41 -1.35
C ASP A 47 10.64 22.25 -0.48
N ILE A 48 11.32 21.11 -0.47
CA ILE A 48 10.98 19.93 0.34
C ILE A 48 11.78 19.98 1.64
N GLY A 49 11.10 20.19 2.77
CA GLY A 49 11.73 20.27 4.09
C GLY A 49 12.13 18.91 4.68
N PHE A 50 11.48 17.83 4.28
CA PHE A 50 11.75 16.48 4.79
C PHE A 50 11.50 15.41 3.72
N TRP A 51 12.40 14.43 3.66
CA TRP A 51 12.33 13.29 2.76
C TRP A 51 12.14 12.03 3.59
N CYS A 52 11.22 11.15 3.21
CA CYS A 52 11.04 9.89 3.93
C CYS A 52 10.83 8.72 2.96
N SER A 53 11.63 7.67 3.13
CA SER A 53 11.63 6.52 2.22
C SER A 53 11.13 5.25 2.90
N GLY A 54 10.33 4.46 2.18
CA GLY A 54 9.95 3.09 2.57
C GLY A 54 10.54 2.05 1.63
N SER A 55 11.34 1.13 2.15
CA SER A 55 11.93 0.02 1.38
C SER A 55 12.45 -1.08 2.30
N SER A 56 12.98 -2.17 1.71
CA SER A 56 13.61 -3.25 2.47
C SER A 56 14.90 -3.76 1.84
N ASP A 57 15.93 -3.91 2.66
CA ASP A 57 17.23 -4.48 2.27
C ASP A 57 17.11 -5.94 1.82
N TYR A 58 16.17 -6.69 2.42
CA TYR A 58 15.91 -8.09 2.06
C TYR A 58 15.46 -8.22 0.62
N LEU A 59 14.67 -7.27 0.12
CA LEU A 59 14.20 -7.29 -1.27
C LEU A 59 15.31 -6.97 -2.26
N ALA A 60 16.17 -6.02 -1.90
CA ALA A 60 17.30 -5.62 -2.73
C ALA A 60 18.49 -6.59 -2.65
N GLY A 61 18.52 -7.48 -1.65
CA GLY A 61 19.62 -8.43 -1.43
C GLY A 61 20.95 -7.73 -1.10
N ARG A 62 20.89 -6.49 -0.62
CA ARG A 62 22.06 -5.64 -0.31
C ARG A 62 21.79 -4.85 0.96
N ALA A 63 22.82 -4.66 1.78
CA ALA A 63 22.74 -3.80 2.95
C ALA A 63 22.70 -2.33 2.54
N PHE A 64 21.97 -1.52 3.31
CA PHE A 64 21.81 -0.08 3.11
C PHE A 64 21.25 0.24 1.71
N SER A 65 20.27 -0.55 1.26
CA SER A 65 19.71 -0.45 -0.08
C SER A 65 19.03 0.90 -0.36
N PHE A 66 18.54 1.57 0.69
CA PHE A 66 17.96 2.91 0.62
C PHE A 66 18.99 3.98 0.21
N ILE A 67 20.29 3.80 0.52
CA ILE A 67 21.32 4.80 0.18
C ILE A 67 21.38 5.04 -1.33
N SER A 68 21.23 3.99 -2.15
CA SER A 68 21.21 4.22 -3.60
C SER A 68 19.95 4.94 -4.07
N ALA A 69 18.85 4.93 -3.31
CA ALA A 69 17.67 5.70 -3.68
C ALA A 69 17.88 7.20 -3.43
N ILE A 70 18.76 7.59 -2.50
CA ILE A 70 19.13 8.98 -2.23
C ILE A 70 19.73 9.65 -3.48
N ASP A 71 20.39 8.88 -4.36
CA ASP A 71 20.90 9.39 -5.64
C ASP A 71 19.79 9.99 -6.53
N SER A 72 18.53 9.56 -6.35
CA SER A 72 17.37 10.14 -7.06
C SER A 72 16.94 11.50 -6.52
N ILE A 73 17.32 11.81 -5.28
CA ILE A 73 17.06 13.10 -4.63
C ILE A 73 18.15 14.09 -5.04
N GLY A 74 19.42 13.67 -4.94
CA GLY A 74 20.60 14.50 -5.20
C GLY A 74 21.32 14.93 -3.92
N ALA A 75 22.65 15.09 -4.00
CA ALA A 75 23.51 15.28 -2.83
C ALA A 75 23.62 16.74 -2.33
N VAL A 76 23.17 17.73 -3.12
CA VAL A 76 23.27 19.16 -2.81
C VAL A 76 21.98 19.87 -3.22
N PRO A 77 21.39 20.73 -2.36
CA PRO A 77 21.83 21.08 -1.00
C PRO A 77 21.63 19.93 0.01
N PRO A 78 22.20 20.03 1.23
CA PRO A 78 21.96 19.04 2.27
C PRO A 78 20.46 18.83 2.50
N ILE A 79 20.02 17.58 2.44
CA ILE A 79 18.63 17.17 2.66
C ILE A 79 18.48 16.53 4.04
N ASN A 80 17.30 16.69 4.63
CA ASN A 80 16.90 15.96 5.82
C ASN A 80 16.08 14.73 5.37
N GLU A 81 16.66 13.55 5.51
CA GLU A 81 16.06 12.28 5.07
C GLU A 81 15.95 11.29 6.24
N SER A 82 14.88 10.51 6.23
CA SER A 82 14.68 9.37 7.11
C SER A 82 14.22 8.16 6.32
N HIS A 83 14.49 6.98 6.85
CA HIS A 83 14.19 5.70 6.22
C HIS A 83 13.41 4.79 7.17
N VAL A 84 12.28 4.26 6.68
CA VAL A 84 11.48 3.25 7.35
C VAL A 84 11.64 1.92 6.61
N GLU A 85 12.04 0.87 7.33
CA GLU A 85 12.18 -0.49 6.78
C GLU A 85 10.82 -1.19 6.66
N MET A 86 9.88 -0.57 5.92
CA MET A 86 8.50 -1.04 5.74
C MET A 86 7.95 -0.50 4.41
N ASP A 87 6.68 -0.76 4.13
CA ASP A 87 5.99 -0.08 3.03
C ASP A 87 5.97 1.44 3.26
N ALA A 88 6.13 2.22 2.19
CA ALA A 88 6.23 3.67 2.26
C ALA A 88 4.96 4.36 2.79
N ALA A 89 3.85 3.66 2.98
CA ALA A 89 2.73 4.15 3.80
C ALA A 89 3.17 4.49 5.24
N TRP A 90 4.08 3.74 5.85
CA TRP A 90 4.64 4.05 7.18
C TRP A 90 5.64 5.20 7.13
N ALA A 91 6.41 5.33 6.04
CA ALA A 91 7.22 6.53 5.79
C ALA A 91 6.33 7.78 5.67
N LEU A 92 5.13 7.64 5.09
CA LEU A 92 4.14 8.73 5.04
C LEU A 92 3.65 9.09 6.44
N TYR A 93 3.41 8.10 7.31
CA TYR A 93 3.06 8.35 8.71
C TYR A 93 4.17 9.11 9.46
N GLU A 94 5.44 8.73 9.28
CA GLU A 94 6.56 9.48 9.88
C GLU A 94 6.64 10.92 9.36
N ALA A 95 6.54 11.13 8.05
CA ALA A 95 6.53 12.46 7.44
C ALA A 95 5.34 13.30 7.90
N TYR A 96 4.16 12.70 8.07
CA TYR A 96 2.98 13.33 8.65
C TYR A 96 3.25 13.82 10.08
N ILE A 97 3.81 12.96 10.95
CA ILE A 97 4.21 13.36 12.30
C ILE A 97 5.25 14.49 12.26
N LYS A 98 6.23 14.42 11.34
CA LYS A 98 7.27 15.46 11.19
C LYS A 98 6.69 16.83 10.84
N ILE A 99 5.65 16.88 10.00
CA ILE A 99 4.93 18.13 9.70
C ILE A 99 4.12 18.60 10.93
N LEU A 100 3.47 17.67 11.64
CA LEU A 100 2.69 18.00 12.84
C LEU A 100 3.56 18.60 13.97
N THR A 101 4.85 18.26 14.07
CA THR A 101 5.75 18.89 15.06
C THR A 101 6.00 20.38 14.75
N GLY A 102 5.72 20.81 13.51
CA GLY A 102 5.94 22.17 13.04
C GLY A 102 7.39 22.44 12.59
N GLU A 103 8.23 21.42 12.52
CA GLU A 103 9.63 21.56 12.08
C GLU A 103 9.76 21.77 10.57
N VAL A 104 8.79 21.27 9.78
CA VAL A 104 8.74 21.42 8.31
C VAL A 104 7.30 21.64 7.86
N ASP A 105 7.14 22.28 6.69
CA ASP A 105 5.82 22.55 6.10
C ASP A 105 5.50 21.64 4.91
N THR A 106 6.53 21.00 4.34
CA THR A 106 6.46 20.15 3.16
C THR A 106 7.31 18.90 3.36
N ALA A 107 6.82 17.77 2.90
CA ALA A 107 7.59 16.53 2.87
C ALA A 107 7.34 15.74 1.59
N LEU A 108 8.37 15.06 1.09
CA LEU A 108 8.26 14.11 -0.01
C LEU A 108 8.52 12.70 0.50
N VAL A 109 7.53 11.85 0.32
CA VAL A 109 7.54 10.45 0.74
C VAL A 109 7.64 9.57 -0.50
N TYR A 110 8.47 8.54 -0.48
CA TYR A 110 8.58 7.65 -1.62
C TYR A 110 8.87 6.20 -1.24
N GLY A 111 8.47 5.28 -2.12
CA GLY A 111 8.74 3.86 -2.00
C GLY A 111 9.02 3.24 -3.36
N PHE A 112 9.76 2.14 -3.38
CA PHE A 112 10.03 1.38 -4.60
C PHE A 112 10.11 -0.12 -4.31
N GLY A 113 9.51 -0.89 -5.21
CA GLY A 113 9.51 -2.34 -5.19
C GLY A 113 10.26 -2.90 -6.39
N LYS A 114 11.31 -3.68 -6.14
CA LYS A 114 12.05 -4.45 -7.15
C LYS A 114 11.81 -5.95 -6.98
N SER A 115 10.54 -6.31 -6.89
CA SER A 115 10.10 -7.66 -6.55
C SER A 115 10.62 -8.74 -7.51
N SER A 116 10.89 -8.40 -8.76
CA SER A 116 11.39 -9.33 -9.78
C SER A 116 12.87 -9.70 -9.61
N ALA A 117 13.65 -8.97 -8.80
CA ALA A 117 15.08 -9.24 -8.61
C ALA A 117 15.35 -10.49 -7.75
N GLY A 118 14.34 -10.99 -7.03
CA GLY A 118 14.45 -12.16 -6.19
C GLY A 118 13.21 -13.04 -6.24
N VAL A 119 13.19 -14.04 -5.36
CA VAL A 119 12.00 -14.88 -5.16
C VAL A 119 11.18 -14.28 -4.01
N LEU A 120 10.37 -13.25 -4.31
CA LEU A 120 9.65 -12.45 -3.30
C LEU A 120 9.02 -13.30 -2.19
N ARG A 121 8.24 -14.33 -2.53
CA ARG A 121 7.57 -15.21 -1.56
C ARG A 121 8.52 -15.87 -0.55
N ARG A 122 9.78 -16.14 -0.94
CA ARG A 122 10.81 -16.70 -0.05
C ARG A 122 11.52 -15.62 0.74
N VAL A 123 11.76 -14.45 0.13
CA VAL A 123 12.34 -13.29 0.80
C VAL A 123 11.46 -12.87 1.97
N LEU A 124 10.14 -12.80 1.76
CA LEU A 124 9.18 -12.43 2.81
C LEU A 124 9.11 -13.44 3.97
N ALA A 125 9.56 -14.69 3.80
CA ALA A 125 9.66 -15.64 4.91
C ALA A 125 10.68 -15.19 5.97
N LEU A 126 11.66 -14.38 5.59
CA LEU A 126 12.70 -13.84 6.48
C LEU A 126 12.17 -12.77 7.45
N GLN A 127 10.95 -12.28 7.23
CA GLN A 127 10.26 -11.35 8.14
C GLN A 127 9.58 -12.07 9.32
N THR A 128 9.55 -13.40 9.30
CA THR A 128 8.96 -14.19 10.38
C THR A 128 9.92 -14.36 11.55
N ASP A 129 9.42 -14.86 12.69
CA ASP A 129 10.24 -15.08 13.88
C ASP A 129 11.51 -15.90 13.56
N PRO A 130 12.71 -15.34 13.80
CA PRO A 130 13.96 -15.93 13.30
C PRO A 130 14.34 -17.24 14.00
N TYR A 131 13.73 -17.56 15.14
CA TYR A 131 14.10 -18.72 15.95
C TYR A 131 13.16 -19.90 15.76
N THR A 132 11.88 -19.64 15.55
CA THR A 132 10.82 -20.66 15.62
C THR A 132 10.04 -20.83 14.32
N VAL A 133 9.98 -19.78 13.48
CA VAL A 133 9.16 -19.79 12.25
C VAL A 133 10.04 -19.72 11.00
N ALA A 134 10.95 -18.75 10.91
CA ALA A 134 11.81 -18.55 9.75
C ALA A 134 12.63 -19.79 9.37
N PRO A 135 13.18 -20.61 10.32
CA PRO A 135 13.90 -21.84 9.97
C PRO A 135 13.07 -22.88 9.22
N LEU A 136 11.74 -22.81 9.30
CA LEU A 136 10.81 -23.68 8.55
C LEU A 136 10.58 -23.20 7.11
N TRP A 137 11.02 -21.97 6.80
CA TRP A 137 10.89 -21.33 5.50
C TRP A 137 9.45 -21.23 4.96
N PRO A 138 8.45 -20.81 5.76
CA PRO A 138 7.08 -20.71 5.30
C PRO A 138 6.97 -19.56 4.30
N ASP A 139 6.91 -19.88 3.00
CA ASP A 139 6.81 -18.84 1.98
C ASP A 139 5.48 -18.06 2.13
N ALA A 140 5.49 -16.78 1.71
CA ALA A 140 4.36 -15.88 1.96
C ALA A 140 3.04 -16.37 1.31
N VAL A 141 3.10 -17.10 0.19
CA VAL A 141 1.89 -17.66 -0.44
C VAL A 141 1.34 -18.82 0.40
N SER A 142 2.21 -19.71 0.91
CA SER A 142 1.79 -20.79 1.79
C SER A 142 1.18 -20.26 3.10
N THR A 143 1.78 -19.22 3.70
CA THR A 143 1.22 -18.58 4.90
C THR A 143 -0.15 -17.95 4.63
N ALA A 144 -0.32 -17.27 3.51
CA ALA A 144 -1.61 -16.74 3.09
C ALA A 144 -2.62 -17.85 2.75
N GLY A 145 -2.17 -18.98 2.21
CA GLY A 145 -2.99 -20.17 1.95
C GLY A 145 -3.55 -20.78 3.23
N LEU A 146 -2.76 -20.84 4.31
CA LEU A 146 -3.25 -21.25 5.63
C LEU A 146 -4.32 -20.29 6.16
N GLN A 147 -4.12 -18.98 6.01
CA GLN A 147 -5.13 -17.97 6.36
C GLN A 147 -6.43 -18.17 5.56
N ALA A 148 -6.33 -18.38 4.25
CA ALA A 148 -7.47 -18.63 3.37
C ALA A 148 -8.22 -19.91 3.78
N ARG A 149 -7.49 -20.99 4.07
CA ARG A 149 -8.05 -22.28 4.52
C ARG A 149 -8.83 -22.13 5.83
N PHE A 150 -8.30 -21.38 6.81
CA PHE A 150 -9.01 -21.18 8.08
C PHE A 150 -10.40 -20.56 7.89
N GLY A 151 -10.54 -19.54 7.04
CA GLY A 151 -11.86 -18.94 6.83
C GLY A 151 -12.78 -19.77 5.94
N LEU A 152 -12.25 -20.54 4.98
CA LEU A 152 -13.05 -21.51 4.21
C LEU A 152 -13.62 -22.60 5.13
N ASP A 153 -12.77 -23.20 5.98
CA ASP A 153 -13.17 -24.28 6.89
C ASP A 153 -14.14 -23.76 7.98
N ALA A 154 -13.99 -22.51 8.40
CA ALA A 154 -14.88 -21.85 9.35
C ALA A 154 -16.17 -21.27 8.70
N GLY A 155 -16.31 -21.34 7.37
CA GLY A 155 -17.45 -20.77 6.64
C GLY A 155 -17.54 -19.24 6.70
N LYS A 156 -16.42 -18.56 6.95
CA LYS A 156 -16.30 -17.09 6.95
C LYS A 156 -16.41 -16.51 5.55
N TRP A 157 -15.90 -17.24 4.57
CA TRP A 157 -16.02 -16.92 3.15
C TRP A 157 -16.07 -18.20 2.32
N THR A 158 -16.41 -18.04 1.04
CA THR A 158 -16.49 -19.09 0.04
C THR A 158 -15.44 -18.89 -1.05
N ALA A 159 -15.14 -19.95 -1.81
CA ALA A 159 -14.23 -19.84 -2.95
C ALA A 159 -14.82 -18.92 -4.04
N GLU A 160 -16.14 -18.88 -4.18
CA GLU A 160 -16.89 -18.01 -5.07
C GLU A 160 -16.68 -16.54 -4.70
N GLN A 161 -16.75 -16.18 -3.41
CA GLN A 161 -16.47 -14.81 -2.95
C GLN A 161 -15.02 -14.40 -3.21
N MET A 162 -14.05 -15.30 -2.97
CA MET A 162 -12.65 -15.04 -3.29
C MET A 162 -12.44 -14.80 -4.80
N ALA A 163 -13.03 -15.65 -5.65
CA ALA A 163 -12.97 -15.50 -7.09
C ALA A 163 -13.69 -14.23 -7.59
N GLN A 164 -14.79 -13.82 -6.96
CA GLN A 164 -15.48 -12.57 -7.27
C GLN A 164 -14.58 -11.35 -7.03
N VAL A 165 -13.84 -11.32 -5.92
CA VAL A 165 -12.85 -10.24 -5.66
C VAL A 165 -11.83 -10.12 -6.80
N ALA A 166 -11.32 -11.24 -7.29
CA ALA A 166 -10.39 -11.22 -8.42
C ALA A 166 -11.07 -10.73 -9.71
N LEU A 167 -12.29 -11.20 -9.99
CA LEU A 167 -13.04 -10.79 -11.18
C LEU A 167 -13.31 -9.28 -11.19
N ASP A 168 -13.72 -8.71 -10.05
CA ASP A 168 -14.00 -7.28 -9.91
C ASP A 168 -12.72 -6.44 -10.08
N SER A 169 -11.61 -6.88 -9.51
CA SER A 169 -10.30 -6.24 -9.68
C SER A 169 -9.86 -6.22 -11.15
N PHE A 170 -10.01 -7.35 -11.86
CA PHE A 170 -9.57 -7.45 -13.26
C PHE A 170 -10.52 -6.77 -14.25
N ALA A 171 -11.75 -6.46 -13.84
CA ALA A 171 -12.68 -5.69 -14.64
C ALA A 171 -12.28 -4.22 -14.77
N VAL A 172 -11.51 -3.69 -13.82
CA VAL A 172 -11.10 -2.27 -13.79
C VAL A 172 -9.62 -2.06 -14.12
N ALA A 173 -8.76 -3.07 -13.97
CA ALA A 173 -7.35 -2.98 -14.32
C ALA A 173 -6.76 -4.31 -14.80
N ASP A 174 -5.92 -4.25 -15.82
CA ASP A 174 -5.17 -5.41 -16.32
C ASP A 174 -4.07 -5.83 -15.34
N ARG A 175 -3.83 -7.14 -15.24
CA ARG A 175 -2.72 -7.68 -14.45
C ARG A 175 -1.40 -7.56 -15.19
N VAL A 176 -0.35 -7.19 -14.46
CA VAL A 176 1.00 -7.09 -15.05
C VAL A 176 1.63 -8.43 -15.41
N ASP A 177 1.20 -9.54 -14.82
CA ASP A 177 1.79 -10.88 -15.04
C ASP A 177 1.11 -11.70 -16.15
N SER A 178 0.26 -11.07 -16.96
CA SER A 178 -0.44 -11.68 -18.10
C SER A 178 -1.22 -12.96 -17.74
N VAL A 179 -1.64 -13.12 -16.48
CA VAL A 179 -2.63 -14.12 -16.12
C VAL A 179 -3.89 -13.85 -16.94
N GLU A 180 -4.37 -14.87 -17.64
CA GLU A 180 -5.52 -14.75 -18.54
C GLU A 180 -6.72 -14.15 -17.81
N SER A 181 -7.32 -13.11 -18.39
CA SER A 181 -8.57 -12.54 -17.90
C SER A 181 -9.65 -13.62 -17.90
N ALA A 182 -10.56 -13.55 -16.93
CA ALA A 182 -11.73 -14.41 -16.87
C ALA A 182 -12.99 -13.59 -17.09
N SER A 183 -14.00 -14.24 -17.66
CA SER A 183 -15.31 -13.65 -17.89
C SER A 183 -16.33 -13.99 -16.80
N SER A 184 -16.02 -14.97 -15.93
CA SER A 184 -16.93 -15.41 -14.88
C SER A 184 -16.20 -16.07 -13.69
N VAL A 185 -16.87 -16.11 -12.53
CA VAL A 185 -16.42 -16.84 -11.34
C VAL A 185 -16.20 -18.33 -11.62
N ALA A 186 -17.09 -18.97 -12.39
CA ALA A 186 -16.98 -20.39 -12.72
C ALA A 186 -15.70 -20.70 -13.49
N GLU A 187 -15.33 -19.84 -14.45
CA GLU A 187 -14.08 -19.97 -15.21
C GLU A 187 -12.86 -19.84 -14.30
N LEU A 188 -12.88 -18.91 -13.34
CA LEU A 188 -11.81 -18.78 -12.35
C LEU A 188 -11.69 -20.05 -11.49
N LEU A 189 -12.80 -20.60 -11.01
CA LEU A 189 -12.81 -21.77 -10.13
C LEU A 189 -12.40 -23.07 -10.83
N ASP A 190 -12.56 -23.18 -12.15
CA ASP A 190 -12.08 -24.32 -12.95
C ASP A 190 -10.54 -24.36 -13.08
N ARG A 191 -9.87 -23.22 -12.83
CA ARG A 191 -8.40 -23.16 -12.89
C ARG A 191 -7.75 -24.02 -11.81
N PRO A 192 -6.57 -24.62 -12.08
CA PRO A 192 -5.86 -25.42 -11.09
C PRO A 192 -5.41 -24.58 -9.91
N PHE A 193 -5.37 -25.19 -8.73
CA PHE A 193 -4.73 -24.61 -7.56
C PHE A 193 -3.25 -24.34 -7.83
N PHE A 194 -2.77 -23.19 -7.36
CA PHE A 194 -1.34 -22.90 -7.29
C PHE A 194 -0.74 -23.35 -5.96
N ALA A 195 -1.46 -23.05 -4.86
CA ALA A 195 -1.12 -23.46 -3.51
C ALA A 195 -2.44 -23.62 -2.75
N ASP A 196 -3.02 -24.82 -2.74
CA ASP A 196 -4.34 -25.11 -2.17
C ASP A 196 -4.54 -24.40 -0.81
N PRO A 197 -5.56 -23.52 -0.66
CA PRO A 197 -6.73 -23.31 -1.53
C PRO A 197 -6.60 -22.21 -2.61
N LEU A 198 -5.44 -21.59 -2.76
CA LEU A 198 -5.24 -20.44 -3.65
C LEU A 198 -4.96 -20.86 -5.09
N ARG A 199 -5.62 -20.18 -6.03
CA ARG A 199 -5.35 -20.20 -7.47
C ARG A 199 -4.53 -18.97 -7.87
N ARG A 200 -4.10 -18.89 -9.14
CA ARG A 200 -3.29 -17.77 -9.61
C ARG A 200 -3.97 -16.41 -9.52
N HIS A 201 -5.28 -16.36 -9.75
CA HIS A 201 -6.05 -15.12 -9.65
C HIS A 201 -6.19 -14.63 -8.20
N ASP A 202 -6.07 -15.52 -7.22
CA ASP A 202 -6.12 -15.16 -5.80
C ASP A 202 -4.87 -14.44 -5.29
N ILE A 203 -3.81 -14.40 -6.09
CA ILE A 203 -2.47 -13.97 -5.66
C ILE A 203 -2.06 -12.76 -6.48
N ALA A 204 -1.70 -11.69 -5.79
CA ALA A 204 -1.13 -10.50 -6.41
C ALA A 204 0.10 -10.83 -7.27
N PRO A 205 0.22 -10.22 -8.46
CA PRO A 205 1.36 -10.45 -9.33
C PRO A 205 2.65 -9.89 -8.72
N ILE A 206 3.78 -10.45 -9.14
CA ILE A 206 5.08 -9.84 -8.85
C ILE A 206 5.22 -8.61 -9.75
N THR A 207 5.40 -7.44 -9.14
CA THR A 207 5.48 -6.17 -9.85
C THR A 207 6.73 -5.41 -9.43
N ASP A 208 7.40 -4.81 -10.43
CA ASP A 208 8.34 -3.73 -10.21
C ASP A 208 7.63 -2.39 -10.40
N GLY A 209 7.89 -1.44 -9.51
CA GLY A 209 7.30 -0.10 -9.55
C GLY A 209 7.80 0.77 -8.41
N ALA A 210 7.38 2.03 -8.40
CA ALA A 210 7.68 3.00 -7.36
C ALA A 210 6.54 4.01 -7.26
N SER A 211 6.46 4.70 -6.13
CA SER A 211 5.53 5.81 -5.95
C SER A 211 6.10 6.88 -5.03
N ALA A 212 5.55 8.08 -5.18
CA ALA A 212 5.92 9.25 -4.42
C ALA A 212 4.69 10.10 -4.11
N ILE A 213 4.64 10.63 -2.89
CA ILE A 213 3.60 11.55 -2.40
C ILE A 213 4.25 12.80 -1.84
N VAL A 214 3.65 13.96 -2.12
CA VAL A 214 4.01 15.22 -1.46
C VAL A 214 2.95 15.54 -0.41
N LEU A 215 3.39 15.77 0.82
CA LEU A 215 2.60 16.31 1.93
C LEU A 215 2.87 17.80 2.09
N ALA A 216 1.84 18.57 2.44
CA ALA A 216 1.97 19.98 2.78
C ALA A 216 1.04 20.39 3.93
N ALA A 217 1.47 21.39 4.71
CA ALA A 217 0.73 21.89 5.87
C ALA A 217 -0.10 23.15 5.54
N GLY A 218 -1.33 23.21 6.05
CA GLY A 218 -2.15 24.43 6.09
C GLY A 218 -2.21 25.19 4.75
N ASP A 219 -1.95 26.49 4.80
CA ASP A 219 -2.03 27.37 3.61
C ASP A 219 -1.13 26.89 2.46
N ARG A 220 0.04 26.32 2.78
CA ARG A 220 0.95 25.77 1.77
C ARG A 220 0.30 24.66 0.95
N ALA A 221 -0.59 23.87 1.55
CA ALA A 221 -1.31 22.84 0.80
C ALA A 221 -2.30 23.45 -0.21
N ARG A 222 -2.99 24.53 0.17
CA ARG A 222 -3.93 25.25 -0.71
C ARG A 222 -3.24 26.04 -1.81
N GLU A 223 -1.99 26.47 -1.59
CA GLU A 223 -1.15 27.07 -2.62
C GLU A 223 -0.73 26.04 -3.69
N LEU A 224 -0.47 24.80 -3.28
CA LEU A 224 0.07 23.75 -4.15
C LEU A 224 -0.99 22.98 -4.92
N ARG A 225 -2.22 22.88 -4.39
CA ARG A 225 -3.33 22.20 -5.07
C ARG A 225 -4.66 22.87 -4.73
N GLU A 226 -5.52 22.99 -5.74
CA GLU A 226 -6.89 23.52 -5.60
C GLU A 226 -7.74 22.68 -4.65
N ASN A 227 -7.77 21.36 -4.87
CA ASN A 227 -8.45 20.38 -4.02
C ASN A 227 -7.41 19.48 -3.32
N PRO A 228 -6.74 19.94 -2.26
CA PRO A 228 -5.81 19.10 -1.50
C PRO A 228 -6.58 18.04 -0.70
N ALA A 229 -6.01 16.84 -0.59
CA ALA A 229 -6.63 15.74 0.14
C ALA A 229 -6.20 15.76 1.60
N TRP A 230 -7.00 16.38 2.46
CA TRP A 230 -6.70 16.58 3.87
C TRP A 230 -6.75 15.27 4.63
N ILE A 231 -5.70 14.95 5.38
CA ILE A 231 -5.65 13.76 6.24
C ILE A 231 -6.48 14.06 7.49
N THR A 232 -7.69 13.50 7.57
CA THR A 232 -8.63 13.71 8.70
C THR A 232 -8.62 12.56 9.70
N GLY A 233 -8.04 11.42 9.34
CA GLY A 233 -7.73 10.34 10.26
C GLY A 233 -6.56 9.53 9.75
N PHE A 234 -5.65 9.15 10.65
CA PHE A 234 -4.46 8.40 10.26
C PHE A 234 -3.96 7.55 11.42
N GLU A 235 -4.13 6.23 11.32
CA GLU A 235 -3.90 5.31 12.41
C GLU A 235 -3.22 4.05 11.92
N HIS A 236 -2.28 3.51 12.70
CA HIS A 236 -1.69 2.22 12.42
C HIS A 236 -1.51 1.38 13.68
N ARG A 237 -1.66 0.07 13.53
CA ARG A 237 -1.54 -0.92 14.61
C ARG A 237 -0.80 -2.14 14.12
N ILE A 238 -0.15 -2.81 15.07
CA ILE A 238 0.57 -4.06 14.85
C ILE A 238 -0.03 -5.15 15.75
N GLU A 239 -0.21 -6.33 15.19
CA GLU A 239 -0.59 -7.54 15.91
C GLU A 239 0.66 -8.36 16.27
N THR A 240 0.50 -9.29 17.21
CA THR A 240 1.58 -10.20 17.59
C THR A 240 2.13 -10.95 16.37
N PRO A 241 3.46 -11.08 16.23
CA PRO A 241 4.07 -11.86 15.15
C PRO A 241 3.81 -13.36 15.29
N VAL A 242 3.34 -13.82 16.46
CA VAL A 242 3.05 -15.23 16.73
C VAL A 242 1.75 -15.63 16.03
N LEU A 243 1.87 -16.25 14.85
CA LEU A 243 0.72 -16.68 14.01
C LEU A 243 -0.33 -17.49 14.80
N GLY A 244 0.11 -18.44 15.62
CA GLY A 244 -0.80 -19.29 16.41
C GLY A 244 -1.50 -18.59 17.58
N ALA A 245 -1.15 -17.33 17.88
CA ALA A 245 -1.82 -16.53 18.91
C ALA A 245 -2.90 -15.61 18.32
N ARG A 246 -3.08 -15.60 17.00
CA ARG A 246 -4.05 -14.77 16.28
C ARG A 246 -5.18 -15.61 15.71
N ASP A 247 -6.38 -15.05 15.71
CA ASP A 247 -7.43 -15.51 14.80
C ASP A 247 -7.15 -14.90 13.42
N LEU A 248 -6.63 -15.73 12.50
CA LEU A 248 -6.24 -15.27 11.17
C LEU A 248 -7.44 -14.98 10.26
N THR A 249 -8.66 -15.30 10.70
CA THR A 249 -9.90 -15.03 9.92
C THR A 249 -10.42 -13.61 10.09
N VAL A 250 -9.82 -12.83 10.98
CA VAL A 250 -10.18 -11.43 11.25
C VAL A 250 -8.92 -10.55 11.22
N SER A 251 -9.10 -9.23 11.12
CA SER A 251 -8.02 -8.26 11.32
C SER A 251 -8.40 -7.29 12.43
N THR A 252 -7.99 -7.62 13.66
CA THR A 252 -8.33 -6.82 14.85
C THR A 252 -7.65 -5.44 14.82
N SER A 253 -6.44 -5.38 14.29
CA SER A 253 -5.69 -4.14 14.09
C SER A 253 -6.35 -3.25 13.04
N THR A 254 -6.83 -3.79 11.92
CA THR A 254 -7.59 -3.02 10.93
C THR A 254 -8.87 -2.45 11.52
N ALA A 255 -9.66 -3.27 12.23
CA ALA A 255 -10.92 -2.80 12.83
C ALA A 255 -10.70 -1.66 13.84
N ALA A 256 -9.70 -1.82 14.72
CA ALA A 256 -9.38 -0.79 15.70
C ALA A 256 -8.83 0.50 15.06
N SER A 257 -7.97 0.39 14.03
CA SER A 257 -7.45 1.56 13.31
C SER A 257 -8.55 2.26 12.50
N ALA A 258 -9.42 1.50 11.83
CA ALA A 258 -10.54 2.03 11.06
C ALA A 258 -11.54 2.77 11.94
N GLN A 259 -11.89 2.22 13.12
CA GLN A 259 -12.78 2.87 14.07
C GLN A 259 -12.27 4.25 14.49
N VAL A 260 -10.96 4.39 14.72
CA VAL A 260 -10.37 5.67 15.14
C VAL A 260 -10.21 6.61 13.95
N ALA A 261 -9.64 6.16 12.83
CA ALA A 261 -9.38 6.98 11.65
C ALA A 261 -10.68 7.52 11.01
N THR A 262 -11.77 6.77 11.05
CA THR A 262 -13.06 7.19 10.48
C THR A 262 -13.94 7.97 11.46
N GLY A 263 -13.56 8.03 12.74
CA GLY A 263 -14.43 8.50 13.81
C GLY A 263 -15.67 7.62 14.03
N GLY A 264 -15.66 6.39 13.50
CA GLY A 264 -16.78 5.46 13.52
C GLY A 264 -17.80 5.64 12.39
N ASP A 265 -17.65 6.65 11.53
CA ASP A 265 -18.51 6.81 10.35
C ASP A 265 -17.82 6.27 9.10
N VAL A 266 -18.17 5.04 8.74
CA VAL A 266 -17.73 4.36 7.51
C VAL A 266 -18.73 4.52 6.37
N SER A 267 -19.96 4.95 6.69
CA SER A 267 -21.07 5.02 5.73
C SER A 267 -20.89 6.13 4.69
N SER A 268 -20.12 7.15 5.03
CA SER A 268 -19.78 8.24 4.12
C SER A 268 -18.51 8.01 3.31
N ILE A 269 -17.86 6.83 3.40
CA ILE A 269 -16.68 6.52 2.60
C ILE A 269 -17.15 6.15 1.18
N GLU A 270 -16.86 7.02 0.22
CA GLU A 270 -17.28 6.84 -1.17
C GLU A 270 -16.35 5.92 -1.95
N VAL A 271 -15.04 6.01 -1.67
CA VAL A 271 -13.99 5.19 -2.29
C VAL A 271 -13.06 4.65 -1.21
N ALA A 272 -12.73 3.36 -1.30
CA ALA A 272 -11.73 2.72 -0.46
C ALA A 272 -10.65 2.05 -1.33
N GLU A 273 -9.40 2.45 -1.15
CA GLU A 273 -8.23 1.81 -1.75
C GLU A 273 -7.55 0.93 -0.70
N ILE A 274 -7.70 -0.38 -0.83
CA ILE A 274 -7.32 -1.39 0.16
C ILE A 274 -6.15 -2.21 -0.35
N TYR A 275 -5.06 -2.25 0.44
CA TYR A 275 -3.94 -3.11 0.13
C TYR A 275 -4.21 -4.56 0.57
N ALA A 276 -4.73 -5.36 -0.37
CA ALA A 276 -4.95 -6.79 -0.19
C ALA A 276 -4.17 -7.61 -1.25
N PRO A 277 -2.97 -8.15 -0.92
CA PRO A 277 -2.21 -9.00 -1.83
C PRO A 277 -2.87 -10.34 -2.19
N PHE A 278 -3.93 -10.72 -1.47
CA PHE A 278 -4.69 -11.95 -1.70
C PHE A 278 -6.20 -11.69 -1.63
N THR A 279 -6.99 -12.41 -2.43
CA THR A 279 -8.45 -12.21 -2.55
C THR A 279 -9.20 -12.32 -1.21
N HIS A 280 -8.90 -13.34 -0.40
CA HIS A 280 -9.51 -13.52 0.92
C HIS A 280 -9.14 -12.40 1.89
N GLN A 281 -7.98 -11.76 1.74
CA GLN A 281 -7.61 -10.63 2.59
C GLN A 281 -8.44 -9.39 2.31
N GLN A 282 -8.89 -9.18 1.05
CA GLN A 282 -9.83 -8.09 0.78
C GLN A 282 -11.14 -8.32 1.55
N LEU A 283 -11.65 -9.56 1.59
CA LEU A 283 -12.85 -9.89 2.38
C LEU A 283 -12.63 -9.57 3.87
N ILE A 284 -11.54 -10.05 4.46
CA ILE A 284 -11.19 -9.76 5.87
C ILE A 284 -11.14 -8.25 6.14
N LEU A 285 -10.49 -7.49 5.25
CA LEU A 285 -10.27 -6.06 5.43
C LEU A 285 -11.57 -5.26 5.25
N THR A 286 -12.39 -5.60 4.25
CA THR A 286 -13.68 -4.94 4.02
C THR A 286 -14.63 -5.15 5.21
N GLU A 287 -14.71 -6.37 5.75
CA GLU A 287 -15.47 -6.68 6.96
C GLU A 287 -14.89 -5.94 8.19
N ALA A 288 -13.57 -5.98 8.38
CA ALA A 288 -12.92 -5.34 9.53
C ALA A 288 -13.08 -3.82 9.53
N ILE A 289 -13.03 -3.18 8.36
CA ILE A 289 -13.27 -1.73 8.22
C ILE A 289 -14.77 -1.43 8.36
N GLY A 290 -15.66 -2.35 7.99
CA GLY A 290 -17.11 -2.14 7.98
C GLY A 290 -17.62 -1.45 6.72
N LEU A 291 -16.95 -1.63 5.60
CA LEU A 291 -17.36 -1.05 4.31
C LEU A 291 -18.62 -1.73 3.78
N GLY A 292 -19.57 -0.93 3.30
CA GLY A 292 -20.81 -1.42 2.71
C GLY A 292 -20.80 -1.35 1.17
N ASP A 293 -21.86 -1.87 0.55
CA ASP A 293 -22.01 -1.96 -0.91
C ASP A 293 -21.96 -0.61 -1.65
N ALA A 294 -22.18 0.51 -0.94
CA ALA A 294 -22.10 1.85 -1.52
C ALA A 294 -20.67 2.34 -1.75
N THR A 295 -19.68 1.76 -1.06
CA THR A 295 -18.27 2.13 -1.20
C THR A 295 -17.67 1.47 -2.43
N LYS A 296 -17.04 2.26 -3.31
CA LYS A 296 -16.25 1.72 -4.43
C LYS A 296 -14.91 1.23 -3.90
N ILE A 297 -14.67 -0.07 -3.96
CA ILE A 297 -13.45 -0.70 -3.45
C ILE A 297 -12.47 -0.91 -4.59
N ASN A 298 -11.24 -0.43 -4.42
CA ASN A 298 -10.11 -0.60 -5.35
C ASN A 298 -10.43 -0.22 -6.82
N PRO A 299 -10.96 0.99 -7.10
CA PRO A 299 -11.17 1.43 -8.49
C PRO A 299 -9.87 1.48 -9.32
N SER A 300 -8.69 1.55 -8.68
CA SER A 300 -7.39 1.40 -9.36
C SER A 300 -7.01 -0.05 -9.70
N GLY A 301 -7.84 -1.04 -9.36
CA GLY A 301 -7.57 -2.47 -9.52
C GLY A 301 -6.93 -3.15 -8.32
N GLY A 302 -6.50 -2.39 -7.30
CA GLY A 302 -5.93 -3.01 -6.09
C GLY A 302 -4.55 -3.64 -6.32
N ALA A 303 -4.05 -4.32 -5.28
CA ALA A 303 -2.81 -5.07 -5.37
C ALA A 303 -2.91 -6.32 -6.26
N LEU A 304 -4.13 -6.77 -6.59
CA LEU A 304 -4.36 -7.93 -7.46
C LEU A 304 -4.06 -7.63 -8.93
N ALA A 305 -4.11 -6.35 -9.35
CA ALA A 305 -3.67 -5.92 -10.67
C ALA A 305 -2.15 -5.66 -10.73
N ALA A 306 -1.61 -5.00 -9.70
CA ALA A 306 -0.20 -4.66 -9.58
C ALA A 306 0.21 -4.51 -8.11
N ASN A 307 1.30 -5.16 -7.69
CA ASN A 307 1.78 -5.15 -6.30
C ASN A 307 3.28 -4.80 -6.22
N PRO A 308 3.64 -3.51 -6.41
CA PRO A 308 5.01 -3.06 -6.20
C PRO A 308 5.31 -3.06 -4.69
N MET A 309 5.91 -4.16 -4.20
CA MET A 309 6.20 -4.37 -2.78
C MET A 309 6.94 -3.17 -2.16
N PHE A 310 6.51 -2.73 -0.99
CA PHE A 310 6.96 -1.52 -0.27
C PHE A 310 6.53 -0.17 -0.87
N SER A 311 5.83 -0.17 -2.01
CA SER A 311 5.19 1.01 -2.60
C SER A 311 3.67 0.88 -2.66
N ALA A 312 3.14 -0.35 -2.67
CA ALA A 312 1.72 -0.61 -2.89
C ALA A 312 0.80 0.03 -1.85
N GLY A 313 1.21 0.10 -0.58
CA GLY A 313 0.45 0.80 0.46
C GLY A 313 0.44 2.31 0.26
N LEU A 314 1.60 2.91 -0.06
CA LEU A 314 1.70 4.32 -0.43
C LEU A 314 0.83 4.65 -1.65
N GLU A 315 0.81 3.76 -2.65
CA GLU A 315 -0.05 3.89 -3.82
C GLU A 315 -1.53 3.88 -3.47
N ARG A 316 -1.98 3.08 -2.49
CA ARG A 316 -3.40 3.12 -2.05
C ARG A 316 -3.78 4.51 -1.55
N ILE A 317 -2.91 5.14 -0.76
CA ILE A 317 -3.11 6.52 -0.28
C ILE A 317 -3.13 7.50 -1.47
N GLY A 318 -2.22 7.34 -2.42
CA GLY A 318 -2.13 8.19 -3.60
C GLY A 318 -3.34 8.08 -4.54
N PHE A 319 -3.78 6.87 -4.85
CA PHE A 319 -4.97 6.62 -5.67
C PHE A 319 -6.25 7.12 -4.99
N ALA A 320 -6.37 6.94 -3.66
CA ALA A 320 -7.46 7.54 -2.90
C ALA A 320 -7.44 9.07 -3.01
N ALA A 321 -6.27 9.70 -2.82
CA ALA A 321 -6.11 11.15 -2.90
C ALA A 321 -6.51 11.72 -4.27
N GLN A 322 -6.24 11.01 -5.38
CA GLN A 322 -6.64 11.44 -6.72
C GLN A 322 -8.15 11.62 -6.89
N HIS A 323 -8.96 10.85 -6.16
CA HIS A 323 -10.42 11.05 -6.17
C HIS A 323 -10.83 12.37 -5.54
N ILE A 324 -10.13 12.80 -4.48
CA ILE A 324 -10.31 14.15 -3.90
C ILE A 324 -9.78 15.22 -4.86
N PHE A 325 -8.60 15.02 -5.44
CA PHE A 325 -7.98 16.00 -6.36
C PHE A 325 -8.90 16.32 -7.54
N SER A 326 -9.52 15.29 -8.11
CA SER A 326 -10.45 15.39 -9.24
C SER A 326 -11.87 15.80 -8.85
N GLY A 327 -12.19 15.85 -7.55
CA GLY A 327 -13.56 16.08 -7.06
C GLY A 327 -14.53 14.92 -7.36
N SER A 328 -14.03 13.73 -7.68
CA SER A 328 -14.88 12.55 -7.94
C SER A 328 -15.36 11.82 -6.68
N ALA A 329 -14.78 12.17 -5.51
CA ALA A 329 -15.27 11.80 -4.19
C ALA A 329 -14.94 12.95 -3.21
N GLY A 330 -15.74 13.09 -2.15
CA GLY A 330 -15.52 14.03 -1.06
C GLY A 330 -14.82 13.42 0.16
N ARG A 331 -15.02 12.12 0.41
CA ARG A 331 -14.37 11.39 1.51
C ARG A 331 -13.95 9.99 1.09
N VAL A 332 -12.67 9.68 1.29
CA VAL A 332 -12.05 8.43 0.83
C VAL A 332 -11.22 7.79 1.93
N LEU A 333 -11.03 6.48 1.82
CA LEU A 333 -10.21 5.69 2.73
C LEU A 333 -9.10 4.98 1.97
N ALA A 334 -7.91 4.95 2.56
CA ALA A 334 -6.81 4.12 2.11
C ALA A 334 -6.36 3.18 3.24
N HIS A 335 -6.00 1.95 2.88
CA HIS A 335 -5.45 0.96 3.78
C HIS A 335 -4.13 0.41 3.24
N ALA A 336 -3.16 0.22 4.13
CA ALA A 336 -1.90 -0.44 3.85
C ALA A 336 -1.65 -1.59 4.84
N THR A 337 -1.03 -2.66 4.36
CA THR A 337 -0.62 -3.81 5.18
C THR A 337 0.87 -4.11 5.02
N SER A 338 1.46 -4.67 6.06
CA SER A 338 2.80 -5.27 6.05
C SER A 338 2.87 -6.49 6.97
N GLY A 339 3.85 -7.36 6.76
CA GLY A 339 4.04 -8.60 7.51
C GLY A 339 3.06 -9.73 7.14
N ALA A 340 3.27 -10.89 7.75
CA ALA A 340 2.55 -12.11 7.41
C ALA A 340 1.09 -12.08 7.91
N ALA A 341 0.15 -12.44 7.03
CA ALA A 341 -1.28 -12.55 7.35
C ALA A 341 -1.82 -11.28 8.05
N LEU A 342 -1.71 -10.12 7.38
CA LEU A 342 -2.24 -8.83 7.85
C LEU A 342 -1.74 -8.45 9.26
N GLN A 343 -0.45 -8.63 9.55
CA GLN A 343 0.09 -8.36 10.89
C GLN A 343 0.12 -6.87 11.25
N GLN A 344 0.49 -6.02 10.30
CA GLN A 344 0.60 -4.58 10.48
C GLN A 344 -0.39 -3.92 9.55
N ASN A 345 -1.25 -3.06 10.09
CA ASN A 345 -2.29 -2.40 9.32
C ASN A 345 -2.30 -0.91 9.61
N LEU A 346 -2.44 -0.12 8.56
CA LEU A 346 -2.51 1.33 8.58
C LEU A 346 -3.76 1.75 7.81
N VAL A 347 -4.51 2.70 8.35
CA VAL A 347 -5.72 3.27 7.77
C VAL A 347 -5.59 4.79 7.75
N ALA A 348 -5.80 5.38 6.58
CA ALA A 348 -5.84 6.83 6.37
C ALA A 348 -7.19 7.22 5.78
N VAL A 349 -7.79 8.30 6.29
CA VAL A 349 -9.01 8.92 5.76
C VAL A 349 -8.62 10.29 5.21
N LEU A 350 -9.03 10.54 3.96
CA LEU A 350 -8.76 11.79 3.26
C LEU A 350 -10.07 12.47 2.87
N GLU A 351 -10.13 13.78 3.05
CA GLU A 351 -11.31 14.60 2.74
C GLU A 351 -10.96 15.82 1.88
N GLY A 352 -11.85 16.15 0.94
CA GLY A 352 -11.84 17.46 0.28
C GLY A 352 -12.50 18.51 1.19
N LYS A 353 -11.86 19.67 1.36
CA LYS A 353 -12.39 20.79 2.17
C LYS A 353 -12.40 22.12 1.43
#